data_AF-A0A9P6TMP1-F1
#
_entry.id   AF-A0A9P6TMP1-F1
#
_cell.length_a   1.000
_cell.length_b   1.000
_cell.length_c   1.000
_cell.angle_alpha   90.00
_cell.angle_beta   90.00
_cell.angle_gamma   90.00
#
_symmetry.space_group_name_H-M   'P 1'
#
loop_
_entity.id
_entity.type
_entity.pdbx_description
1 polymer ?
#
loop_
_entity_poly.entity_id
_entity_poly.type
_entity_poly.pdbx_seq_one_letter_code
_entity_poly.pdbx_strand_id
1 'polypeptide(L)'
;MTRSIYTWIATVSLAVAVYAAGDEDVFEWQPEIHHAFRPDERMPAEWFSQLFALATLAPWLILVIGWFSLGLTPVKAVSELTAGSANRSISVIAFLGSLIAVEYLFYQYWTTLNLFQTLGYLAPLSILVFATGQRALTQVQIRRKTQK
;
A
#
# COMPACT_ATOMS: atom_id res chain seq x y z
N MET A 1 -67.91 42.37 4.15
CA MET A 1 -67.00 41.20 4.25
C MET A 1 -66.30 40.89 2.92
N THR A 2 -66.96 41.04 1.76
CA THR A 2 -66.40 40.77 0.42
C THR A 2 -65.24 41.67 0.00
N ARG A 3 -65.27 42.98 0.32
CA ARG A 3 -64.17 43.93 -0.01
C ARG A 3 -62.80 43.54 0.55
N SER A 4 -62.75 42.93 1.73
CA SER A 4 -61.50 42.51 2.39
C SER A 4 -60.83 41.31 1.70
N ILE A 5 -61.62 40.45 1.06
CA ILE A 5 -61.12 39.27 0.38
C ILE A 5 -60.47 39.68 -0.95
N TYR A 6 -61.09 40.60 -1.69
CA TYR A 6 -60.53 41.11 -2.94
C TYR A 6 -59.21 41.87 -2.72
N THR A 7 -59.10 42.66 -1.64
CA THR A 7 -57.85 43.34 -1.30
C THR A 7 -56.76 42.36 -0.87
N TRP A 8 -57.13 41.28 -0.17
CA TRP A 8 -56.17 40.24 0.23
C TRP A 8 -55.65 39.44 -0.97
N ILE A 9 -56.55 39.03 -1.87
CA ILE A 9 -56.15 38.35 -3.12
C ILE A 9 -55.29 39.27 -3.99
N ALA A 10 -55.67 40.54 -4.13
CA ALA A 10 -54.89 41.49 -4.92
C ALA A 10 -53.48 41.73 -4.35
N THR A 11 -53.35 41.83 -3.02
CA THR A 11 -52.05 42.01 -2.35
C THR A 11 -51.17 40.77 -2.44
N VAL A 12 -51.74 39.58 -2.27
CA VAL A 12 -51.00 38.31 -2.44
C VAL A 12 -50.55 38.13 -3.89
N SER A 13 -51.43 38.36 -4.86
CA SER A 13 -51.07 38.27 -6.28
C SER A 13 -50.02 39.29 -6.68
N LEU A 14 -50.08 40.52 -6.14
CA LEU A 14 -49.06 41.54 -6.36
C LEU A 14 -47.72 41.13 -5.74
N ALA A 15 -47.72 40.62 -4.51
CA ALA A 15 -46.50 40.16 -3.84
C ALA A 15 -45.84 38.98 -4.57
N VAL A 16 -46.65 38.02 -5.07
CA VAL A 16 -46.16 36.92 -5.91
C VAL A 16 -45.58 37.43 -7.22
N ALA A 17 -46.23 38.38 -7.88
CA ALA A 17 -45.72 38.97 -9.12
C ALA A 17 -44.39 39.72 -8.90
N VAL A 18 -44.23 40.44 -7.77
CA VAL A 18 -42.98 41.12 -7.42
C VAL A 18 -41.86 40.12 -7.09
N TYR A 19 -42.15 39.06 -6.34
CA TYR A 19 -41.15 38.01 -6.05
C TYR A 19 -40.77 37.19 -7.30
N ALA A 20 -41.71 36.99 -8.22
CA ALA A 20 -41.50 36.23 -9.46
C ALA A 20 -40.86 37.06 -10.58
N ALA A 21 -40.94 38.39 -10.53
CA ALA A 21 -40.29 39.28 -11.50
C ALA A 21 -38.76 39.12 -11.50
N GLY A 22 -38.18 38.49 -10.47
CA GLY A 22 -36.74 38.44 -10.28
C GLY A 22 -36.19 39.82 -9.94
N ASP A 23 -35.01 39.88 -9.32
CA ASP A 23 -34.28 41.14 -9.32
C ASP A 23 -33.93 41.45 -10.79
N GLU A 24 -34.12 42.69 -11.22
CA GLU A 24 -33.57 43.13 -12.49
C GLU A 24 -32.05 42.92 -12.46
N ASP A 25 -31.41 42.59 -13.60
CA ASP A 25 -29.95 42.41 -13.65
C ASP A 25 -29.26 43.77 -13.41
N VAL A 26 -29.21 44.20 -12.15
CA VAL A 26 -28.46 45.35 -11.70
C VAL A 26 -27.00 44.91 -11.69
N PHE A 27 -26.17 45.57 -12.49
CA PHE A 27 -24.73 45.31 -12.57
C PHE A 27 -24.01 45.80 -11.30
N GLU A 28 -24.29 45.13 -10.18
CA GLU A 28 -23.67 45.33 -8.87
C GLU A 28 -22.74 44.15 -8.54
N TRP A 29 -21.79 44.42 -7.65
CA TRP A 29 -20.85 43.40 -7.19
C TRP A 29 -21.57 42.41 -6.26
N GLN A 30 -21.62 41.14 -6.65
CA GLN A 30 -22.15 40.08 -5.79
C GLN A 30 -21.19 39.79 -4.62
N PRO A 31 -21.73 39.35 -3.47
CA PRO A 31 -20.90 38.90 -2.37
C PRO A 31 -20.01 37.73 -2.80
N GLU A 32 -18.78 37.72 -2.28
CA GLU A 32 -17.82 36.65 -2.55
C GLU A 32 -18.33 35.30 -1.98
N ILE A 33 -18.30 34.25 -2.81
CA ILE A 33 -18.71 32.90 -2.39
C ILE A 33 -17.51 32.18 -1.78
N HIS A 34 -17.60 31.84 -0.49
CA HIS A 34 -16.59 31.01 0.18
C HIS A 34 -16.95 29.53 0.09
N HIS A 35 -16.03 28.72 -0.46
CA HIS A 35 -16.18 27.27 -0.43
C HIS A 35 -15.92 26.72 0.99
N ALA A 36 -16.90 26.05 1.58
CA ALA A 36 -16.74 25.37 2.87
C ALA A 36 -16.12 23.98 2.66
N PHE A 37 -14.85 23.84 3.06
CA PHE A 37 -14.16 22.55 3.04
C PHE A 37 -14.73 21.60 4.09
N ARG A 38 -14.58 20.29 3.82
CA ARG A 38 -14.90 19.27 4.83
C ARG A 38 -13.92 19.39 6.00
N PRO A 39 -14.39 19.20 7.25
CA PRO A 39 -13.49 19.14 8.39
C PRO A 39 -12.59 17.89 8.29
N ASP A 40 -11.36 18.00 8.79
CA ASP A 40 -10.42 16.90 8.83
C ASP A 40 -10.93 15.73 9.69
N GLU A 41 -10.66 14.51 9.24
CA GLU A 41 -11.00 13.29 9.98
C GLU A 41 -10.12 13.16 11.23
N ARG A 42 -10.74 12.83 12.37
CA ARG A 42 -10.00 12.65 13.64
C ARG A 42 -9.26 11.31 13.63
N MET A 43 -7.92 11.37 13.62
CA MET A 43 -7.08 10.19 13.78
C MET A 43 -6.99 9.75 15.26
N PRO A 44 -6.86 8.45 15.54
CA PRO A 44 -6.62 7.95 16.90
C PRO A 44 -5.25 8.40 17.43
N ALA A 45 -5.07 8.29 18.75
CA ALA A 45 -3.80 8.66 19.40
C ALA A 45 -2.63 7.80 18.89
N GLU A 46 -1.48 8.44 18.66
CA GLU A 46 -0.31 7.80 18.05
C GLU A 46 0.19 6.57 18.82
N TRP A 47 0.24 6.65 20.15
CA TRP A 47 0.70 5.56 21.01
C TRP A 47 -0.15 4.28 20.84
N PHE A 48 -1.44 4.45 20.56
CA PHE A 48 -2.36 3.33 20.35
C PHE A 48 -2.02 2.63 19.03
N SER A 49 -1.80 3.38 17.96
CA SER A 49 -1.35 2.82 16.67
C SER A 49 0.00 2.11 16.78
N GLN A 50 0.94 2.68 17.53
CA GLN A 50 2.27 2.07 17.77
C GLN A 50 2.16 0.73 18.52
N LEU A 51 1.28 0.64 19.53
CA LEU A 51 1.05 -0.60 20.27
C LEU A 51 0.59 -1.73 19.35
N PHE A 52 -0.36 -1.47 18.44
CA PHE A 52 -0.84 -2.48 17.49
C PHE A 52 0.18 -2.82 16.41
N ALA A 53 0.99 -1.84 15.98
CA ALA A 53 2.11 -2.12 15.08
C ALA A 53 3.12 -3.09 15.74
N LEU A 54 3.47 -2.88 17.01
CA LEU A 54 4.32 -3.79 17.77
C LEU A 54 3.67 -5.17 17.97
N ALA A 55 2.37 -5.20 18.28
CA ALA A 55 1.62 -6.46 18.39
C ALA A 55 1.64 -7.26 17.08
N THR A 56 1.57 -6.58 15.93
CA THR A 56 1.67 -7.20 14.60
C THR A 56 3.06 -7.76 14.31
N LEU A 57 4.11 -7.16 14.89
CA LEU A 57 5.49 -7.65 14.79
C LEU A 57 5.80 -8.80 15.77
N ALA A 58 5.00 -9.00 16.82
CA ALA A 58 5.26 -9.99 17.86
C ALA A 58 5.40 -11.46 17.35
N PRO A 59 4.59 -11.94 16.38
CA PRO A 59 4.76 -13.30 15.84
C PRO A 59 6.13 -13.54 15.20
N TRP A 60 6.75 -12.51 14.62
CA TRP A 60 8.09 -12.62 14.05
C TRP A 60 9.16 -12.85 15.12
N LEU A 61 9.03 -12.18 16.27
CA LEU A 61 9.92 -12.43 17.42
C LEU A 61 9.75 -13.85 17.96
N ILE A 62 8.50 -14.33 18.09
CA ILE A 62 8.21 -15.69 18.53
C ILE A 62 8.84 -16.72 17.56
N LEU A 63 8.74 -16.49 16.25
CA LEU A 63 9.36 -17.36 15.24
C LEU A 63 10.89 -17.43 15.41
N VAL A 64 11.54 -16.28 15.59
CA VAL A 64 13.00 -16.21 15.79
C VAL A 64 13.42 -16.94 17.07
N ILE A 65 12.72 -16.74 18.18
CA ILE A 65 12.95 -17.48 19.43
C ILE A 65 12.75 -18.98 19.23
N GLY A 66 11.71 -19.37 18.48
CA GLY A 66 11.43 -20.76 18.13
C GLY A 66 12.54 -21.43 17.32
N TRP A 67 13.17 -20.72 16.38
CA TRP A 67 14.34 -21.25 15.69
C TRP A 67 15.54 -21.44 16.62
N PHE A 68 15.80 -20.46 17.50
CA PHE A 68 16.88 -20.59 18.49
C PHE A 68 16.65 -21.76 19.44
N SER A 69 15.42 -22.00 19.90
CA SER A 69 15.10 -23.13 20.78
C SER A 69 15.29 -24.50 20.10
N LEU A 70 15.08 -24.58 18.78
CA LEU A 70 15.39 -25.75 17.96
C LEU A 70 16.90 -25.89 17.65
N GLY A 71 17.74 -24.98 18.15
CA GLY A 71 19.18 -24.99 17.91
C GLY A 71 19.60 -24.50 16.51
N LEU A 72 18.68 -23.87 15.77
CA LEU A 72 18.93 -23.19 14.49
C LEU A 72 19.52 -21.80 14.75
N THR A 73 20.84 -21.75 14.85
CA THR A 73 21.59 -20.48 14.92
C THR A 73 21.90 -19.95 13.51
N PRO A 74 22.01 -18.62 13.30
CA PRO A 74 22.40 -18.03 12.02
C PRO A 74 23.69 -18.63 11.44
N VAL A 75 24.68 -18.90 12.30
CA VAL A 75 25.95 -19.52 11.90
C VAL A 75 25.73 -20.90 11.28
N LYS A 76 24.91 -21.75 11.91
CA LYS A 76 24.56 -23.08 11.38
C LYS A 76 23.77 -22.99 10.07
N ALA A 77 22.86 -22.01 9.95
CA ALA A 77 22.10 -21.81 8.72
C ALA A 77 23.04 -21.44 7.55
N VAL A 78 23.96 -20.50 7.77
CA VAL A 78 24.95 -20.11 6.77
C VAL A 78 25.92 -21.26 6.45
N SER A 79 26.36 -22.02 7.46
CA SER A 79 27.23 -23.17 7.23
C SER A 79 26.53 -24.24 6.40
N GLU A 80 25.27 -24.58 6.66
CA GLU A 80 24.52 -25.55 5.85
C GLU A 80 24.30 -25.08 4.41
N LEU A 81 24.03 -23.78 4.21
CA LEU A 81 23.87 -23.17 2.89
C LEU A 81 25.18 -23.21 2.07
N THR A 82 26.32 -23.06 2.73
CA THR A 82 27.65 -23.04 2.09
C THR A 82 28.38 -24.39 2.09
N ALA A 83 27.95 -25.36 2.90
CA ALA A 83 28.58 -26.68 3.06
C ALA A 83 28.48 -27.61 1.83
N GLY A 84 29.52 -27.70 1.02
CA GLY A 84 29.62 -28.68 -0.06
C GLY A 84 30.57 -28.20 -1.15
N SER A 85 30.32 -28.62 -2.40
CA SER A 85 31.08 -28.13 -3.55
C SER A 85 30.87 -26.62 -3.75
N ALA A 86 31.93 -25.91 -4.15
CA ALA A 86 31.89 -24.47 -4.46
C ALA A 86 30.77 -24.14 -5.46
N ASN A 87 30.55 -24.98 -6.47
CA ASN A 87 29.50 -24.80 -7.49
C ASN A 87 28.08 -24.76 -6.89
N ARG A 88 27.84 -25.52 -5.82
CA ARG A 88 26.56 -25.51 -5.09
C ARG A 88 26.40 -24.19 -4.33
N SER A 89 27.40 -23.81 -3.55
CA SER A 89 27.38 -22.58 -2.75
C SER A 89 27.09 -21.37 -3.64
N ILE A 90 27.80 -21.26 -4.77
CA ILE A 90 27.60 -20.20 -5.76
C ILE A 90 26.17 -20.20 -6.32
N SER A 91 25.62 -21.36 -6.67
CA SER A 91 24.26 -21.46 -7.22
C SER A 91 23.20 -21.03 -6.20
N VAL A 92 23.35 -21.45 -4.93
CA VAL A 92 22.41 -21.10 -3.84
C VAL A 92 22.50 -19.61 -3.50
N ILE A 93 23.71 -19.06 -3.39
CA ILE A 93 23.91 -17.64 -3.12
C ILE A 93 23.35 -16.79 -4.27
N ALA A 94 23.58 -17.20 -5.53
CA ALA A 94 23.03 -16.50 -6.69
C ALA A 94 21.49 -16.48 -6.70
N PHE A 95 20.86 -17.58 -6.28
CA PHE A 95 19.40 -17.64 -6.17
C PHE A 95 18.86 -16.81 -5.00
N LEU A 96 19.49 -16.85 -3.83
CA LEU A 96 19.09 -16.00 -2.71
C LEU A 96 19.30 -14.51 -3.03
N GLY A 97 20.40 -14.17 -3.70
CA GLY A 97 20.67 -12.81 -4.17
C GLY A 97 19.63 -12.34 -5.18
N SER A 98 19.17 -13.20 -6.10
CA SER A 98 18.12 -12.84 -7.05
C SER A 98 16.76 -12.67 -6.39
N LEU A 99 16.43 -13.45 -5.34
CA LEU A 99 15.24 -13.23 -4.52
C LEU A 99 15.30 -11.90 -3.74
N ILE A 100 16.44 -11.58 -3.13
CA ILE A 100 16.64 -10.29 -2.43
C ILE A 100 16.50 -9.13 -3.41
N ALA A 101 17.01 -9.26 -4.64
CA ALA A 101 16.85 -8.24 -5.67
C ALA A 101 15.37 -8.00 -6.05
N VAL A 102 14.58 -9.07 -6.15
CA VAL A 102 13.13 -8.95 -6.42
C VAL A 102 12.39 -8.30 -5.23
N GLU A 103 12.70 -8.71 -4.01
CA GLU A 103 12.11 -8.10 -2.79
C GLU A 103 12.46 -6.61 -2.70
N TYR A 104 13.72 -6.25 -2.97
CA TYR A 104 14.16 -4.86 -3.02
C TYR A 104 13.45 -4.06 -4.11
N LEU A 105 13.20 -4.67 -5.28
CA LEU A 105 12.40 -4.03 -6.33
C LEU A 105 10.97 -3.73 -5.85
N PHE A 106 10.34 -4.64 -5.10
CA PHE A 106 9.01 -4.40 -4.54
C PHE A 106 9.01 -3.33 -3.44
N TYR A 107 10.05 -3.27 -2.62
CA TYR A 107 10.25 -2.15 -1.70
C TYR A 107 10.37 -0.81 -2.46
N GLN A 108 11.10 -0.78 -3.57
CA GLN A 108 11.21 0.41 -4.39
C GLN A 108 9.90 0.79 -5.09
N TYR A 109 9.10 -0.19 -5.50
CA TYR A 109 7.73 0.02 -5.98
C TYR A 109 6.82 0.66 -4.93
N TRP A 110 6.92 0.21 -3.66
CA TRP A 110 6.14 0.80 -2.57
C TRP A 110 6.50 2.27 -2.30
N THR A 111 7.76 2.64 -2.50
CA THR A 111 8.26 3.97 -2.11
C THR A 111 8.30 4.99 -3.26
N THR A 112 8.69 4.58 -4.47
CA THR A 112 9.08 5.53 -5.53
C THR A 112 8.71 5.13 -6.97
N LEU A 113 8.75 3.84 -7.33
CA LEU A 113 8.56 3.43 -8.74
C LEU A 113 7.08 3.36 -9.13
N ASN A 114 6.83 3.61 -10.41
CA ASN A 114 5.53 3.32 -11.00
C ASN A 114 5.41 1.83 -11.43
N LEU A 115 4.18 1.42 -11.75
CA LEU A 115 3.87 0.04 -12.11
C LEU A 115 4.62 -0.42 -13.38
N PHE A 116 4.66 0.39 -14.43
CA PHE A 116 5.31 0.02 -15.70
C PHE A 116 6.83 -0.10 -15.58
N GLN A 117 7.47 0.76 -14.78
CA GLN A 117 8.90 0.67 -14.45
C GLN A 117 9.18 -0.61 -13.67
N THR A 118 8.35 -0.90 -12.66
CA THR A 118 8.49 -2.11 -11.84
C THR A 118 8.36 -3.35 -12.71
N LEU A 119 7.36 -3.43 -13.58
CA LEU A 119 7.20 -4.53 -14.53
C LEU A 119 8.39 -4.63 -15.50
N GLY A 120 8.90 -3.48 -15.97
CA GLY A 120 10.07 -3.41 -16.85
C GLY A 120 11.34 -3.97 -16.19
N TYR A 121 11.57 -3.73 -14.91
CA TYR A 121 12.69 -4.30 -14.16
C TYR A 121 12.44 -5.75 -13.72
N LEU A 122 11.20 -6.09 -13.38
CA LEU A 122 10.80 -7.42 -12.94
C LEU A 122 10.92 -8.44 -14.07
N ALA A 123 10.66 -8.05 -15.32
CA ALA A 123 10.78 -8.93 -16.48
C ALA A 123 12.18 -9.59 -16.60
N PRO A 124 13.31 -8.85 -16.74
CA PRO A 124 14.64 -9.46 -16.78
C PRO A 124 15.04 -10.12 -15.45
N LEU A 125 14.63 -9.57 -14.29
CA LEU A 125 14.89 -10.20 -13.00
C LEU A 125 14.19 -11.56 -12.86
N SER A 126 12.97 -11.72 -13.39
CA SER A 126 12.25 -13.00 -13.36
C SER A 126 12.99 -14.10 -14.12
N ILE A 127 13.61 -13.77 -15.26
CA ILE A 127 14.44 -14.70 -16.03
C ILE A 127 15.69 -15.09 -15.22
N LEU A 128 16.32 -14.11 -14.57
CA LEU A 128 17.48 -14.34 -13.70
C LEU A 128 17.12 -15.24 -12.51
N VAL A 129 16.01 -14.97 -11.82
CA VAL A 129 15.50 -15.77 -10.69
C VAL A 129 15.18 -17.19 -11.15
N PHE A 130 14.52 -17.34 -12.30
CA PHE A 130 14.22 -18.65 -12.88
C PHE A 130 15.49 -19.46 -13.17
N ALA A 131 16.46 -18.86 -13.85
CA ALA A 131 17.71 -19.54 -14.21
C ALA A 131 18.56 -19.91 -12.98
N THR A 132 18.69 -19.00 -12.02
CA THR A 132 19.43 -19.24 -10.78
C THR A 132 18.72 -20.25 -9.87
N GLY A 133 17.39 -20.18 -9.78
CA GLY A 133 16.55 -21.09 -9.01
C GLY A 133 16.62 -22.52 -9.52
N GLN A 134 16.51 -22.72 -10.84
CA GLN A 134 16.61 -24.06 -11.43
C GLN A 134 17.96 -24.72 -11.11
N ARG A 135 19.05 -23.95 -11.19
CA ARG A 135 20.39 -24.43 -10.83
C ARG A 135 20.51 -24.74 -9.34
N ALA A 136 20.07 -23.83 -8.47
CA ALA A 136 20.12 -24.02 -7.02
C ALA A 136 19.35 -25.27 -6.57
N LEU A 137 18.11 -25.43 -7.05
CA LEU A 137 17.26 -26.59 -6.73
C LEU A 137 17.85 -27.91 -7.25
N THR A 138 18.45 -27.90 -8.44
CA THR A 138 19.16 -29.07 -8.98
C THR A 138 20.32 -29.48 -8.06
N GLN A 139 21.11 -28.52 -7.57
CA GLN A 139 22.22 -28.82 -6.65
C GLN A 139 21.72 -29.36 -5.31
N VAL A 140 20.59 -28.85 -4.79
CA VAL A 140 19.95 -29.39 -3.59
C VAL A 140 19.49 -30.83 -3.81
N GLN A 141 18.92 -31.14 -4.98
CA GLN A 141 18.51 -32.50 -5.34
C GLN A 141 19.70 -33.45 -5.45
N ILE A 142 20.81 -33.03 -6.06
CA ILE A 142 22.05 -33.82 -6.17
C ILE A 142 22.56 -34.21 -4.79
N ARG A 143 22.66 -33.25 -3.84
CA ARG A 143 23.10 -33.52 -2.47
C ARG A 143 22.25 -34.61 -1.79
N ARG A 144 20.93 -34.55 -1.96
CA ARG A 144 20.00 -35.54 -1.39
C ARG A 144 20.20 -36.94 -1.97
N LYS A 145 20.52 -37.03 -3.26
CA LYS A 145 20.80 -38.31 -3.92
C LYS A 145 22.16 -38.89 -3.50
N THR A 146 23.17 -38.06 -3.28
CA THR A 146 24.50 -38.51 -2.85
C THR A 146 24.57 -38.90 -1.38
N GLN A 147 23.61 -38.46 -0.56
CA GLN A 147 23.56 -38.74 0.87
C GLN A 147 22.72 -39.99 1.21
N LYS A 148 21.91 -40.48 0.27
CA LYS A 148 21.24 -41.79 0.36
C LYS A 148 22.15 -42.88 -0.18
#